data_AF-A0A257KJI7-F1
#
_entry.id   AF-A0A257KJI7-F1
#
_cell.length_a   1.000
_cell.length_b   1.000
_cell.length_c   1.000
_cell.angle_alpha   90.00
_cell.angle_beta   90.00
_cell.angle_gamma   90.00
#
_symmetry.space_group_name_H-M   'P 1'
#
loop_
_entity.id
_entity.type
_entity.pdbx_description
1 polymer ?
#
loop_
_entity_poly.entity_id
_entity_poly.type
_entity_poly.pdbx_seq_one_letter_code
_entity_poly.pdbx_strand_id
1 'polypeptide(L)' 'MRSFLMMVAAVLAFGTTMTIEATDANAVVCARGVYRAGCAGYRGAAVVRRPVVAACRTVWVNGVRVRRCR' A
#
# COMPACT_ATOMS: atom_id res chain seq x y z
N MET A 1 -20.73 27.33 -39.04
CA MET A 1 -19.68 26.30 -39.17
C MET A 1 -18.66 26.36 -38.03
N ARG A 2 -18.05 27.51 -37.76
CA ARG A 2 -17.05 27.68 -36.69
C ARG A 2 -17.55 27.31 -35.29
N SER A 3 -18.76 27.76 -34.93
CA SER A 3 -19.37 27.47 -33.62
C SER A 3 -19.69 25.99 -33.43
N PHE A 4 -20.08 25.32 -34.52
CA PHE A 4 -20.36 23.89 -34.51
C PHE A 4 -19.08 23.07 -34.29
N LEU A 5 -17.98 23.47 -34.95
CA LEU A 5 -16.65 22.89 -34.75
C LEU A 5 -16.17 23.03 -33.28
N MET A 6 -16.41 24.19 -32.66
CA MET A 6 -16.03 24.39 -31.25
C MET A 6 -16.82 23.49 -30.30
N MET A 7 -18.10 23.27 -30.59
CA MET A 7 -18.95 22.43 -29.75
C MET A 7 -18.58 20.94 -29.86
N VAL A 8 -18.28 20.47 -31.08
CA VAL A 8 -17.79 19.11 -31.31
C VAL A 8 -16.44 18.90 -30.62
N ALA A 9 -15.52 19.86 -30.73
CA ALA A 9 -14.21 19.79 -30.06
C ALA A 9 -14.34 19.74 -28.52
N ALA A 10 -15.24 20.53 -27.94
CA ALA A 10 -15.48 20.55 -26.50
C ALA A 10 -16.06 19.22 -26.00
N VAL A 11 -17.05 18.67 -26.70
CA VAL A 11 -17.67 17.37 -26.34
C VAL A 11 -16.66 16.23 -26.48
N LEU A 12 -15.84 16.24 -27.52
CA LEU A 12 -14.77 15.23 -27.70
C LEU A 12 -13.72 15.32 -26.59
N ALA A 13 -13.23 16.52 -26.27
CA ALA A 13 -12.23 16.71 -25.22
C ALA A 13 -12.76 16.34 -23.83
N PHE A 14 -14.03 16.63 -23.54
CA PHE A 14 -14.64 16.25 -22.27
C PHE A 14 -14.93 14.74 -22.21
N GLY A 15 -15.44 14.16 -23.29
CA GLY A 15 -15.71 12.73 -23.41
C GLY A 15 -14.45 11.88 -23.24
N THR A 16 -13.31 12.30 -23.78
CA THR A 16 -12.04 11.58 -23.60
C THR A 16 -11.58 11.56 -22.14
N THR A 17 -11.77 12.65 -21.38
CA THR A 17 -11.40 12.67 -19.95
C THR A 17 -12.24 11.70 -19.10
N MET A 18 -13.49 11.43 -19.49
CA MET A 18 -14.37 10.48 -18.80
C MET A 18 -13.97 9.02 -19.02
N THR A 19 -13.26 8.72 -20.12
CA THR A 19 -12.76 7.36 -20.41
C THR A 19 -11.44 7.03 -19.71
N ILE A 20 -10.76 8.03 -19.15
CA ILE A 20 -9.58 7.83 -18.34
C ILE A 20 -10.06 7.53 -16.93
N GLU A 21 -10.31 6.25 -16.64
CA GLU A 21 -10.32 5.80 -15.26
C GLU A 21 -8.95 6.14 -14.68
N ALA A 22 -8.93 6.95 -13.62
CA ALA A 22 -7.73 7.10 -12.81
C ALA A 22 -7.43 5.71 -12.27
N THR A 23 -6.55 4.97 -12.96
CA THR A 23 -6.03 3.69 -12.49
C THR A 23 -5.63 3.95 -11.06
N ASP A 24 -6.29 3.25 -10.13
CA ASP A 24 -6.01 3.38 -8.71
C ASP A 24 -4.53 3.55 -8.58
N ALA A 25 -4.15 4.64 -7.92
CA ALA A 25 -2.78 4.94 -7.63
C ALA A 25 -2.17 3.65 -7.07
N ASN A 26 -1.44 2.92 -7.93
CA ASN A 26 -0.54 1.83 -7.59
C ASN A 26 0.66 2.43 -6.83
N ALA A 27 0.40 3.43 -6.00
CA ALA A 27 1.34 4.24 -5.26
C ALA A 27 2.00 3.40 -4.18
N VAL A 28 1.36 2.31 -3.73
CA VAL A 28 1.90 1.40 -2.74
C VAL A 28 1.33 -0.02 -2.90
N VAL A 29 2.14 -0.98 -3.35
CA VAL A 29 1.82 -2.42 -3.32
C VAL A 29 2.31 -2.99 -1.99
N CYS A 30 1.39 -3.37 -1.11
CA CYS A 30 1.72 -3.97 0.18
C CYS A 30 1.56 -5.49 0.15
N ALA A 31 2.58 -6.19 0.66
CA ALA A 31 2.59 -7.63 0.79
C ALA A 31 2.99 -8.05 2.21
N ARG A 32 2.35 -9.11 2.71
CA ARG A 32 2.55 -9.63 4.05
C ARG A 32 3.09 -11.06 3.99
N GLY A 33 4.41 -11.19 4.07
CA GLY A 33 5.08 -12.48 4.20
C GLY A 33 5.20 -12.94 5.67
N VAL A 34 5.59 -14.21 5.82
CA VAL A 34 5.82 -14.86 7.12
C VAL A 34 6.99 -14.19 7.85
N TYR A 35 8.12 -14.01 7.17
CA TYR A 35 9.35 -13.46 7.76
C TYR A 35 9.50 -11.96 7.59
N ARG A 36 8.83 -11.35 6.60
CA ARG A 36 8.94 -9.93 6.25
C ARG A 36 7.59 -9.42 5.78
N ALA A 37 7.30 -8.17 6.09
CA ALA A 37 6.18 -7.44 5.53
C ALA A 37 6.74 -6.18 4.87
N GLY A 38 6.12 -5.72 3.80
CA GLY A 38 6.59 -4.54 3.12
C GLY A 38 5.60 -3.96 2.15
N CYS A 39 5.91 -2.74 1.74
CA CYS A 39 5.10 -1.93 0.86
C CYS A 39 6.05 -1.26 -0.15
N ALA A 40 5.73 -1.33 -1.44
CA ALA A 40 6.55 -0.80 -2.52
C ALA A 40 5.78 0.29 -3.28
N GLY A 41 6.36 1.48 -3.40
CA GLY A 41 5.73 2.62 -4.04
C GLY A 41 6.67 3.44 -4.91
N TYR A 42 6.13 4.52 -5.49
CA TYR A 42 6.85 5.38 -6.44
C TYR A 42 8.11 6.05 -5.86
N ARG A 43 8.18 6.26 -4.54
CA ARG A 43 9.36 6.82 -3.83
C ARG A 43 10.28 5.76 -3.25
N GLY A 44 10.03 4.48 -3.52
CA GLY A 44 10.81 3.36 -3.01
C GLY A 44 9.99 2.36 -2.21
N ALA A 45 10.69 1.39 -1.60
CA ALA A 45 10.08 0.30 -0.86
C ALA A 45 10.53 0.29 0.61
N ALA A 46 9.57 0.05 1.50
CA ALA A 46 9.83 -0.20 2.90
C ALA A 46 9.57 -1.67 3.19
N VAL A 47 10.60 -2.39 3.66
CA VAL A 47 10.49 -3.79 4.07
C VAL A 47 10.97 -3.91 5.50
N VAL A 48 10.08 -4.37 6.36
CA VAL A 48 10.41 -4.69 7.75
C VAL A 48 10.54 -6.19 7.91
N ARG A 49 11.54 -6.61 8.69
CA ARG A 49 11.52 -7.99 9.18
C ARG A 49 10.33 -8.10 10.11
N ARG A 50 9.53 -9.14 9.92
CA ARG A 50 8.56 -9.53 10.93
C ARG A 50 9.38 -9.72 12.20
N PRO A 51 9.09 -9.01 13.30
CA PRO A 51 9.65 -9.44 14.56
C PRO A 51 9.25 -10.91 14.65
N VAL A 52 10.26 -11.79 14.71
CA VAL A 52 10.05 -13.15 15.19
C VAL A 52 9.28 -12.88 16.47
N VAL A 53 7.99 -13.19 16.44
CA VAL A 53 7.11 -12.93 17.58
C VAL A 53 7.90 -13.39 18.78
N ALA A 54 7.86 -12.60 19.85
CA ALA A 54 8.42 -12.96 21.16
C ALA A 54 7.81 -14.28 21.61
N ALA A 55 8.21 -15.35 20.95
CA ALA A 55 7.60 -16.65 21.01
C ALA A 55 8.06 -17.31 22.28
N CYS A 56 9.16 -16.84 22.87
CA CYS A 56 9.43 -16.96 24.29
C CYS A 56 10.19 -15.71 24.75
N ARG A 57 9.64 -14.95 25.70
CA ARG A 57 10.38 -13.91 26.43
C ARG A 57 10.71 -14.39 27.84
N THR A 58 11.90 -14.10 28.32
CA THR A 58 12.22 -14.29 29.73
C THR A 58 11.55 -13.18 30.53
N VAL A 59 10.67 -13.54 31.46
CA VAL A 59 10.00 -12.61 32.37
C VAL A 59 10.29 -13.02 33.81
N TRP A 60 10.36 -12.06 34.71
CA TRP A 60 10.41 -12.33 36.13
C TRP A 60 9.00 -12.59 36.65
N VAL A 61 8.80 -13.73 37.30
CA VAL A 61 7.57 -14.07 38.01
C VAL A 61 8.00 -14.53 39.40
N ASN A 62 7.56 -13.82 40.44
CA ASN A 62 7.88 -14.14 41.85
C ASN A 62 9.39 -14.32 42.11
N GLY A 63 10.23 -13.47 41.53
CA GLY A 63 11.69 -13.52 41.70
C GLY A 63 12.42 -14.55 40.83
N VAL A 64 11.70 -15.41 40.09
CA VAL A 64 12.29 -16.42 39.21
C VAL A 64 12.20 -15.98 37.74
N ARG A 65 13.29 -16.17 36.98
CA ARG A 65 13.30 -15.94 35.52
C ARG A 65 12.65 -17.13 34.82
N VAL A 66 11.49 -16.91 34.22
CA VAL A 66 10.75 -17.93 33.46
C VAL A 66 10.65 -17.56 31.98
N ARG A 67 10.86 -18.53 31.08
CA ARG A 67 10.62 -18.36 29.64
C ARG A 67 9.12 -18.52 29.38
N ARG A 68 8.45 -17.44 29.00
CA ARG A 68 7.03 -17.43 28.63
C ARG A 68 6.87 -17.30 27.14
N CYS A 69 6.22 -18.29 26.57
CA CYS A 69 5.90 -18.40 25.16
C CYS A 69 4.41 -18.11 24.98
N ARG A 70 4.05 -17.18 24.08
CA ARG A 70 2.65 -16.80 23.81
C ARG A 70 2.22 -17.36 22.46
#